data_AF-A0A7C3UC34-F1
#
_entry.id   AF-A0A7C3UC34-F1
#
_cell.length_a   1.000
_cell.length_b   1.000
_cell.length_c   1.000
_cell.angle_alpha   90.00
_cell.angle_beta   90.00
_cell.angle_gamma   90.00
#
_symmetry.space_group_name_H-M   'P 1'
#
loop_
_entity.id
_entity.type
_entity.pdbx_description
1 polymer ?
#
loop_
_entity_poly.entity_id
_entity_poly.type
_entity_poly.pdbx_seq_one_letter_code
_entity_poly.pdbx_strand_id
1 'polypeptide(L)'
;MEELMLKHNPWWRGESDITLDRWKSWKVKWMPEWLKNLSLTPFSLNFIVGPRQVGKTTGVKLLIQKLLEGNQPESVFYFNCDFLPDLTSLKKLLDKYLDVKRLERVGNAYIFLDEVTSV
;
A
#
# COMPACT_ATOMS: atom_id res chain seq x y z
N MET A 1 7.61 15.31 1.16
CA MET A 1 6.54 14.55 0.47
C MET A 1 7.13 13.39 -0.33
N GLU A 2 8.07 13.63 -1.24
CA GLU A 2 8.73 12.56 -2.00
C GLU A 2 9.52 11.59 -1.12
N GLU A 3 10.31 12.10 -0.18
CA GLU A 3 10.99 11.29 0.83
C GLU A 3 10.02 10.41 1.64
N LEU A 4 8.83 10.94 1.96
CA LEU A 4 7.81 10.22 2.70
C LEU A 4 7.15 9.13 1.85
N MET A 5 6.98 9.36 0.54
CA MET A 5 6.56 8.31 -0.40
C MET A 5 7.59 7.18 -0.42
N LEU A 6 8.88 7.50 -0.56
CA LEU A 6 9.95 6.49 -0.60
C LEU A 6 10.03 5.71 0.72
N LYS A 7 9.86 6.38 1.85
CA LYS A 7 9.80 5.74 3.18
C LYS A 7 8.63 4.76 3.32
N HIS A 8 7.47 5.09 2.75
CA HIS A 8 6.28 4.22 2.79
C HIS A 8 6.30 3.09 1.74
N ASN A 9 7.15 3.23 0.71
CA ASN A 9 7.29 2.31 -0.42
C ASN A 9 8.76 1.83 -0.56
N PRO A 10 9.35 1.20 0.48
CA PRO A 10 10.76 0.78 0.48
C PRO A 10 11.11 -0.16 -0.69
N TRP A 11 10.14 -0.93 -1.20
CA TRP A 11 10.31 -1.82 -2.34
C TRP A 11 10.68 -1.10 -3.64
N TRP A 12 10.40 0.20 -3.79
CA TRP A 12 10.88 1.01 -4.93
C TRP A 12 12.41 1.13 -4.96
N ARG A 13 13.08 0.84 -3.84
CA ARG A 13 14.55 0.80 -3.72
C ARG A 13 15.09 -0.62 -3.51
N GLY A 14 14.23 -1.64 -3.63
CA GLY A 14 14.60 -3.02 -3.30
C GLY A 14 14.76 -3.29 -1.81
N GLU A 15 14.27 -2.41 -0.94
CA GLU A 15 14.31 -2.56 0.51
C GLU A 15 13.08 -3.35 1.02
N SER A 16 13.21 -4.02 2.16
CA SER A 16 12.11 -4.74 2.81
C SER A 16 11.21 -3.82 3.65
N ASP A 17 9.93 -4.20 3.77
CA ASP A 17 9.01 -3.52 4.70
C ASP A 17 9.15 -4.10 6.11
N ILE A 18 9.38 -3.22 7.09
CA ILE A 18 9.58 -3.61 8.50
C ILE A 18 8.39 -4.38 9.09
N THR A 19 7.17 -4.11 8.63
CA THR A 19 5.95 -4.82 9.06
C THR A 19 6.00 -6.27 8.59
N LEU A 20 6.45 -6.47 7.36
CA LEU A 20 6.60 -7.79 6.76
C LEU A 20 7.73 -8.58 7.43
N ASP A 21 8.86 -7.94 7.71
CA ASP A 21 9.97 -8.60 8.39
C ASP A 21 9.58 -9.02 9.81
N ARG A 22 8.82 -8.17 10.52
CA ARG A 22 8.24 -8.53 11.82
C ARG A 22 7.27 -9.70 11.69
N TRP A 23 6.37 -9.69 10.71
CA TRP A 23 5.46 -10.82 10.47
C TRP A 23 6.22 -12.12 10.13
N LYS A 24 7.30 -12.04 9.35
CA LYS A 24 8.20 -13.17 9.02
C LYS A 24 8.94 -13.72 10.25
N SER A 25 9.10 -12.94 11.32
CA SER A 25 9.68 -13.44 12.58
C SER A 25 8.71 -14.24 13.47
N TRP A 26 7.39 -14.10 13.28
CA TRP A 26 6.41 -14.75 14.14
C TRP A 26 6.37 -16.27 13.95
N LYS A 27 6.19 -17.01 15.06
CA LYS A 27 6.04 -18.47 15.03
C LYS A 27 4.80 -18.92 14.24
N VAL A 28 3.71 -18.15 14.36
CA VAL A 28 2.45 -18.42 13.66
C VAL A 28 2.27 -17.38 12.55
N LYS A 29 2.10 -17.87 11.32
CA LYS A 29 1.82 -17.04 10.14
C LYS A 29 0.32 -16.86 9.97
N TRP A 30 -0.25 -15.89 10.68
CA TRP A 30 -1.64 -15.51 10.47
C TRP A 30 -1.79 -14.75 9.14
N MET A 31 -2.76 -15.17 8.32
CA MET A 31 -3.12 -14.53 7.06
C MET A 31 -4.63 -14.20 7.10
N PRO A 32 -5.02 -12.92 6.98
CA PRO A 32 -6.43 -12.55 7.00
C PRO A 32 -7.20 -13.12 5.80
N GLU A 33 -8.34 -13.77 6.06
CA GLU A 33 -9.15 -14.40 5.01
C GLU A 33 -9.76 -13.41 4.02
N TRP A 34 -10.07 -12.19 4.48
CA TRP A 34 -10.65 -11.13 3.66
C TRP A 34 -9.77 -10.75 2.46
N LEU A 35 -8.47 -11.06 2.51
CA LEU A 35 -7.56 -10.87 1.37
C LEU A 35 -8.00 -11.62 0.12
N LYS A 36 -8.68 -12.76 0.29
CA LYS A 36 -9.19 -13.57 -0.83
C LYS A 36 -10.43 -12.95 -1.49
N ASN A 37 -11.10 -12.05 -0.79
CA ASN A 37 -12.37 -11.45 -1.24
C ASN A 37 -12.16 -10.11 -1.93
N LEU A 38 -10.93 -9.58 -1.97
CA LEU A 38 -10.61 -8.33 -2.64
C LEU A 38 -10.52 -8.54 -4.14
N SER A 39 -11.25 -7.72 -4.89
CA SER A 39 -11.07 -7.67 -6.34
C SER A 39 -9.77 -6.91 -6.65
N LEU A 40 -8.93 -7.52 -7.48
CA LEU A 40 -7.68 -6.94 -7.98
C LEU A 40 -7.75 -6.65 -9.49
N THR A 41 -8.90 -6.90 -10.13
CA THR A 41 -9.11 -6.67 -11.57
C THR A 41 -9.49 -5.21 -11.81
N PRO A 42 -8.70 -4.43 -12.58
CA PRO A 42 -9.02 -3.04 -12.84
C PRO A 42 -10.31 -2.88 -13.68
N PHE A 43 -11.17 -1.90 -13.42
CA PHE A 43 -11.15 -1.01 -12.25
C PHE A 43 -11.77 -1.70 -11.03
N SER A 44 -11.08 -1.66 -9.89
CA SER A 44 -11.56 -2.19 -8.60
C SER A 44 -11.29 -1.20 -7.48
N LEU A 45 -12.33 -0.83 -6.73
CA LEU A 45 -12.24 -0.04 -5.50
C LEU A 45 -12.71 -0.89 -4.33
N ASN A 46 -11.83 -1.10 -3.35
CA ASN A 46 -12.14 -1.91 -2.18
C ASN A 46 -12.02 -1.07 -0.91
N PHE A 47 -12.94 -1.29 0.04
CA PHE A 47 -12.90 -0.66 1.36
C PHE A 47 -12.62 -1.73 2.41
N ILE A 48 -11.54 -1.55 3.18
CA ILE A 48 -11.18 -2.44 4.30
C ILE A 48 -11.52 -1.71 5.59
N VAL A 49 -12.68 -2.03 6.17
CA VAL A 49 -13.19 -1.38 7.39
C VAL A 49 -13.16 -2.36 8.56
N GLY A 50 -12.83 -1.87 9.75
CA GLY A 50 -12.90 -2.66 10.98
C GLY A 50 -12.24 -1.95 12.17
N PRO A 51 -12.36 -2.50 13.38
CA PRO A 51 -11.79 -1.92 14.60
C PRO A 51 -10.27 -1.71 14.52
N ARG A 52 -9.71 -0.86 15.39
CA ARG A 52 -8.25 -0.74 15.52
C ARG A 52 -7.64 -2.06 16.02
N GLN A 53 -6.39 -2.31 15.65
CA GLN A 53 -5.60 -3.48 16.11
C GLN A 53 -6.10 -4.88 15.67
N VAL A 54 -7.01 -4.97 14.69
CA VAL A 54 -7.44 -6.26 14.08
C VAL A 54 -6.55 -6.75 12.93
N GLY A 55 -5.39 -6.10 12.72
CA GLY A 55 -4.41 -6.53 11.69
C GLY A 55 -4.70 -6.08 10.27
N LYS A 56 -5.51 -5.02 10.06
CA LYS A 56 -5.83 -4.47 8.72
C LYS A 56 -4.58 -4.04 7.95
N THR A 57 -3.77 -3.15 8.54
CA THR A 57 -2.51 -2.66 7.95
C THR A 57 -1.55 -3.81 7.65
N THR A 58 -1.41 -4.78 8.55
CA THR A 58 -0.60 -5.99 8.31
C THR A 58 -1.14 -6.78 7.12
N GLY A 59 -2.46 -6.98 7.02
CA GLY A 59 -3.07 -7.64 5.86
C GLY A 59 -2.80 -6.91 4.55
N VAL A 60 -2.93 -5.58 4.53
CA VAL A 60 -2.59 -4.74 3.36
C VAL A 60 -1.13 -4.93 2.96
N LYS A 61 -0.21 -4.93 3.92
CA LYS A 61 1.23 -5.16 3.65
C LYS A 61 1.50 -6.57 3.11
N LEU A 62 0.80 -7.59 3.62
CA LEU A 62 0.88 -8.96 3.08
C LEU A 62 0.34 -9.05 1.64
N LEU A 63 -0.72 -8.30 1.33
CA LEU A 63 -1.21 -8.19 -0.05
C LEU A 63 -0.18 -7.52 -0.97
N ILE A 64 0.41 -6.42 -0.52
CA ILE A 64 1.49 -5.73 -1.23
C ILE A 64 2.63 -6.71 -1.53
N GLN A 65 3.08 -7.48 -0.54
CA GLN A 65 4.12 -8.49 -0.74
C GLN A 65 3.76 -9.46 -1.88
N LYS A 66 2.53 -9.98 -1.87
CA LYS A 66 2.05 -10.90 -2.92
C LYS A 66 1.99 -10.24 -4.30
N LEU A 67 1.59 -8.97 -4.37
CA LEU A 67 1.55 -8.23 -5.64
C LEU A 67 2.95 -8.00 -6.20
N LEU A 68 3.94 -7.75 -5.35
CA LEU A 68 5.34 -7.53 -5.76
C LEU A 68 6.02 -8.79 -6.32
N GLU A 69 5.47 -9.98 -6.14
CA GLU A 69 6.02 -11.23 -6.71
C GLU A 69 5.85 -11.31 -8.24
N GLY A 70 4.88 -10.59 -8.81
CA GLY A 70 4.56 -10.65 -10.24
C GLY A 70 4.38 -9.30 -10.91
N ASN A 71 4.61 -8.19 -10.19
CA ASN A 71 4.45 -6.84 -10.71
C ASN A 71 5.68 -5.99 -10.37
N GLN A 72 5.96 -4.99 -11.20
CA GLN A 72 7.06 -4.06 -10.94
C GLN A 72 6.80 -3.24 -9.66
N PRO A 73 7.84 -2.88 -8.89
CA PRO A 73 7.69 -2.20 -7.60
C PRO A 73 6.80 -0.95 -7.65
N GLU A 74 6.95 -0.14 -8.70
CA GLU A 74 6.28 1.15 -8.89
C GLU A 74 4.81 1.00 -9.28
N SER A 75 4.38 -0.21 -9.64
CA SER A 75 2.95 -0.54 -9.78
C SER A 75 2.22 -0.62 -8.45
N VAL A 76 2.92 -0.73 -7.33
CA VAL A 76 2.32 -0.83 -6.00
C VAL A 76 2.70 0.41 -5.19
N PHE A 77 1.68 1.17 -4.79
CA PHE A 77 1.83 2.36 -3.97
C PHE A 77 1.03 2.24 -2.68
N TYR A 78 1.68 2.54 -1.57
CA TYR A 78 1.13 2.58 -0.24
C TYR A 78 1.41 3.93 0.40
N PHE A 79 0.43 4.45 1.12
CA PHE A 79 0.63 5.62 1.95
C PHE A 79 -0.28 5.58 3.18
N ASN A 80 0.27 5.90 4.36
CA ASN A 80 -0.54 6.17 5.55
C ASN A 80 -0.95 7.66 5.56
N CYS A 81 -2.25 7.90 5.47
CA CYS A 81 -2.86 9.22 5.36
C CYS A 81 -2.82 10.04 6.66
N ASP A 82 -2.51 9.46 7.82
CA ASP A 82 -2.30 10.20 9.08
C ASP A 82 -1.18 11.25 8.95
N PHE A 83 -0.27 11.07 7.99
CA PHE A 83 0.83 12.01 7.72
C PHE A 83 0.44 13.17 6.79
N LEU A 84 -0.80 13.24 6.31
CA LEU A 84 -1.29 14.32 5.47
C LEU A 84 -2.13 15.29 6.30
N PRO A 85 -1.95 16.61 6.13
CA PRO A 85 -2.71 17.60 6.88
C PRO A 85 -4.13 17.82 6.31
N ASP A 86 -4.35 17.52 5.02
CA ASP A 86 -5.59 17.83 4.32
C ASP A 86 -5.76 17.06 2.99
N LEU A 87 -6.99 17.10 2.46
CA LEU A 87 -7.36 16.54 1.16
C LEU A 87 -6.53 17.12 0.00
N THR A 88 -6.10 18.38 0.09
CA THR A 88 -5.25 19.01 -0.92
C THR A 88 -3.90 18.29 -1.02
N SER A 89 -3.35 17.87 0.11
CA SER A 89 -2.10 17.13 0.20
C SER A 89 -2.24 15.70 -0.32
N LEU A 90 -3.39 15.06 -0.09
CA LEU A 90 -3.71 13.76 -0.69
C LEU A 90 -3.79 13.86 -2.22
N LYS A 91 -4.45 14.90 -2.75
CA LYS A 91 -4.49 15.12 -4.20
C LYS A 91 -3.09 15.28 -4.78
N LYS A 92 -2.25 16.15 -4.18
CA LYS A 92 -0.85 16.34 -4.60
C LYS A 92 -0.02 15.05 -4.53
N LEU A 93 -0.27 14.20 -3.54
CA LEU A 93 0.40 12.91 -3.39
C LEU A 93 0.01 11.96 -4.54
N LEU A 94 -1.28 11.86 -4.84
CA LEU A 94 -1.79 11.03 -5.93
C LEU A 94 -1.29 11.53 -7.30
N ASP A 95 -1.31 12.84 -7.54
CA ASP A 95 -0.79 13.45 -8.77
C ASP A 95 0.69 13.06 -8.98
N LYS A 96 1.51 13.15 -7.92
CA LYS A 96 2.93 12.73 -7.97
C LYS A 96 3.09 11.24 -8.25
N TYR A 97 2.27 10.38 -7.64
CA TYR A 97 2.32 8.96 -7.94
C TYR A 97 1.93 8.67 -9.40
N LEU A 98 0.94 9.40 -9.95
CA LEU A 98 0.56 9.26 -11.36
C LEU A 98 1.68 9.69 -12.32
N ASP A 99 2.51 10.65 -11.92
CA ASP A 99 3.72 11.01 -12.68
C ASP A 99 4.77 9.88 -12.65
N VAL A 100 5.03 9.29 -11.47
CA VAL A 100 5.88 8.09 -11.35
C VAL A 100 5.34 6.95 -12.23
N LYS A 101 4.04 6.66 -12.15
CA LYS A 101 3.36 5.64 -12.96
C LYS A 101 3.63 5.85 -14.46
N ARG A 102 3.60 7.10 -14.92
CA ARG A 102 3.84 7.47 -16.33
C ARG A 102 5.30 7.29 -16.72
N LEU A 103 6.22 7.76 -15.89
CA LEU A 103 7.67 7.67 -16.14
C LEU A 103 8.14 6.21 -16.20
N GLU A 104 7.65 5.40 -15.26
CA GLU A 104 7.98 3.97 -15.13
C GLU A 104 7.15 3.06 -16.03
N ARG A 105 6.32 3.65 -16.92
CA ARG A 105 5.46 2.92 -17.88
C ARG A 105 4.59 1.85 -17.22
N VAL A 106 4.10 2.14 -16.02
CA VAL A 106 3.21 1.28 -15.26
C VAL A 106 1.84 1.24 -15.92
N GLY A 107 1.47 0.05 -16.43
CA GLY A 107 0.14 -0.21 -16.99
C GLY A 107 -0.95 -0.15 -15.91
N ASN A 108 -0.97 -1.15 -15.03
CA ASN A 108 -1.90 -1.26 -13.91
C ASN A 108 -1.23 -0.81 -12.61
N ALA A 109 -1.96 -0.06 -11.78
CA ALA A 109 -1.48 0.42 -10.49
C ALA A 109 -2.39 -0.04 -9.36
N TYR A 110 -1.78 -0.42 -8.25
CA TYR A 110 -2.43 -0.77 -6.99
C TYR A 110 -2.12 0.32 -5.98
N ILE A 111 -3.15 1.06 -5.56
CA ILE A 111 -3.05 2.19 -4.64
C ILE A 111 -3.69 1.81 -3.31
N PHE A 112 -2.89 1.81 -2.25
CA PHE A 112 -3.29 1.53 -0.89
C PHE A 112 -3.20 2.80 -0.04
N LEU A 113 -4.35 3.26 0.45
CA LEU A 113 -4.45 4.41 1.35
C LEU A 113 -4.87 3.92 2.73
N ASP A 114 -3.95 3.91 3.69
CA ASP A 114 -4.23 3.52 5.08
C ASP A 114 -4.67 4.75 5.89
N GLU A 115 -5.52 4.53 6.89
CA GLU A 115 -6.10 5.58 7.75
C GLU A 115 -6.72 6.75 6.95
N VAL A 116 -7.32 6.48 5.78
CA VAL A 116 -7.88 7.50 4.87
C VAL A 116 -8.93 8.43 5.52
N THR A 117 -9.55 8.02 6.63
CA THR A 117 -10.51 8.82 7.39
C THR A 117 -9.87 9.98 8.17
N SER A 118 -8.53 10.07 8.23
CA SER A 118 -7.81 11.13 8.94
C SER A 118 -7.68 12.44 8.13
N VAL A 119 -8.05 12.43 6.85
CA VAL A 119 -7.79 13.51 5.87
C VAL A 119 -9.06 14.21 5.43
#